data_AF-B3PJI1-F1
#
_entry.id   AF-B3PJI1-F1
#
_cell.length_a   1.000
_cell.length_b   1.000
_cell.length_c   1.000
_cell.angle_alpha   90.00
_cell.angle_beta   90.00
_cell.angle_gamma   90.00
#
_symmetry.space_group_name_H-M   'P 1'
#
loop_
_entity.id
_entity.type
_entity.pdbx_description
1 polymer ?
#
loop_
_entity_poly.entity_id
_entity_poly.type
_entity_poly.pdbx_seq_one_letter_code
_entity_poly.pdbx_strand_id
1 'polypeptide(L)'
;MSDYVFGKNQPPHRRWPVAWYNPWVLLRSLREMLATDDQIRNLDRREMYSSTLELIQVAETERDDDFWWDFVSDTGDGGNAAYAVARQMQIPLLNKKVREGLVGDIPDTLPMGELLVLGGDLAYPGASVEEYQYRLAEMWTASGQQERPAQEAAAQLRPSLAIPQNHDWFDNISSFNLYFVDRREKEPEQGFSIKSAETQVEVTPLSTRKLQKQSYFAARLPNNWVILGLDFALVGDIDRKQHIAFRNLFNGSPGCEPQITPEDNIILLYPEPYWTRDLGDHAREGYPKRYQRLEAFIRDKNGKIRLRIAGDIHHYAREFSSAGQSGADDMLITAGGGGAFLHPTHTNNTKADKVRCHREEPFAMSDDLKSRIRLGVDSKGDAEVAKVYDRHELYPTAAQSKSLLWRSVFSFFKPAESLCSQLRDKREDFWKYLRLSICQGNILFAVLLGVIFAFAVVTSSWIPGILLLAIYAGISGEGGMGFKILGAFVGALVLGIAEAIASGLCISSWNMCGLIFAWVGAALLGIVIGGLITGIYFWICSARGYLPNNAFSHLGHEGYKSFLRFRIDREGNLHGYLWGTNHVPSFWVKNPAADYPLWVEADHCVKADWEIKDTFILRK
;
A
#
# COMPACT_ATOMS: atom_id res chain seq x y z
N MET A 1 -22.14 -4.70 3.77
CA MET A 1 -21.77 -3.36 3.27
C MET A 1 -21.45 -2.52 4.49
N SER A 2 -20.31 -1.84 4.47
CA SER A 2 -19.90 -0.93 5.54
C SER A 2 -20.93 0.20 5.64
N ASP A 3 -21.44 0.47 6.83
CA ASP A 3 -22.35 1.60 7.09
C ASP A 3 -21.49 2.87 7.18
N TYR A 4 -21.08 3.40 6.02
CA TYR A 4 -20.16 4.54 5.95
C TYR A 4 -20.83 5.81 6.49
N VAL A 5 -20.20 6.41 7.51
CA VAL A 5 -20.58 7.72 8.04
C VAL A 5 -19.59 8.76 7.53
N PHE A 6 -20.03 9.57 6.57
CA PHE A 6 -19.23 10.61 5.93
C PHE A 6 -19.28 11.95 6.68
N GLY A 7 -18.37 12.85 6.31
CA GLY A 7 -18.41 14.25 6.70
C GLY A 7 -17.68 14.64 8.00
N LYS A 8 -17.67 15.95 8.26
CA LYS A 8 -16.84 16.61 9.28
C LYS A 8 -17.19 16.31 10.73
N ASN A 9 -18.32 15.64 10.99
CA ASN A 9 -18.74 15.27 12.33
C ASN A 9 -18.25 13.88 12.74
N GLN A 10 -17.64 13.13 11.81
CA GLN A 10 -17.10 11.80 12.05
C GLN A 10 -15.58 11.85 12.25
N PRO A 11 -15.06 11.66 13.48
CA PRO A 11 -13.63 11.68 13.75
C PRO A 11 -12.90 10.45 13.19
N PRO A 12 -11.57 10.54 13.01
CA PRO A 12 -10.76 9.45 12.44
C PRO A 12 -10.92 8.11 13.17
N HIS A 13 -10.94 8.10 14.50
CA HIS A 13 -11.09 6.87 15.30
C HIS A 13 -12.46 6.19 15.18
N ARG A 14 -13.45 6.87 14.60
CA ARG A 14 -14.75 6.27 14.26
C ARG A 14 -14.85 5.91 12.77
N ARG A 15 -13.75 6.01 12.03
CA ARG A 15 -13.63 5.57 10.64
C ARG A 15 -12.69 4.39 10.58
N TRP A 16 -13.24 3.19 10.43
CA TRP A 16 -12.46 2.00 10.74
C TRP A 16 -11.52 1.59 9.60
N PRO A 17 -10.28 1.17 9.93
CA PRO A 17 -9.42 0.51 8.98
C PRO A 17 -10.08 -0.78 8.49
N VAL A 18 -9.61 -1.30 7.37
CA VAL A 18 -10.18 -2.53 6.81
C VAL A 18 -9.91 -3.70 7.76
N ALA A 19 -10.97 -4.40 8.15
CA ALA A 19 -10.87 -5.68 8.85
C ALA A 19 -10.64 -6.79 7.83
N TRP A 20 -9.39 -7.01 7.44
CA TRP A 20 -9.00 -7.90 6.34
C TRP A 20 -9.45 -9.36 6.49
N TYR A 21 -9.69 -9.84 7.72
CA TYR A 21 -10.22 -11.18 7.98
C TYR A 21 -11.73 -11.21 8.20
N ASN A 22 -12.42 -10.07 8.13
CA ASN A 22 -13.87 -10.07 8.18
C ASN A 22 -14.43 -10.88 6.99
N PRO A 23 -15.28 -11.89 7.21
CA PRO A 23 -15.80 -12.74 6.14
C PRO A 23 -16.46 -11.99 4.98
N TRP A 24 -17.10 -10.85 5.24
CA TRP A 24 -17.71 -10.02 4.19
C TRP A 24 -16.67 -9.27 3.37
N VAL A 25 -15.56 -8.86 3.98
CA VAL A 25 -14.42 -8.26 3.28
C VAL A 25 -13.75 -9.32 2.40
N LEU A 26 -13.45 -10.50 2.96
CA LEU A 26 -12.89 -11.62 2.20
C LEU A 26 -13.76 -12.01 0.99
N LEU A 27 -15.09 -12.12 1.18
CA LEU A 27 -16.02 -12.43 0.09
C LEU A 27 -16.05 -11.32 -0.96
N ARG A 28 -16.01 -10.05 -0.54
CA ARG A 28 -15.95 -8.90 -1.44
C ARG A 28 -14.67 -8.92 -2.26
N SER A 29 -13.51 -9.04 -1.62
CA SER A 29 -12.20 -9.09 -2.29
C SER A 29 -12.09 -10.26 -3.27
N LEU A 30 -12.62 -11.45 -2.90
CA LEU A 30 -12.68 -12.59 -3.82
C LEU A 30 -13.55 -12.28 -5.05
N ARG A 31 -14.73 -11.69 -4.85
CA ARG A 31 -15.63 -11.33 -5.95
C ARG A 31 -15.01 -10.26 -6.86
N GLU A 32 -14.38 -9.25 -6.28
CA GLU A 32 -13.70 -8.18 -7.02
C GLU A 32 -12.53 -8.74 -7.82
N MET A 33 -11.65 -9.54 -7.20
CA MET A 33 -10.54 -10.19 -7.90
C MET A 33 -11.01 -11.01 -9.13
N LEU A 34 -12.06 -11.83 -8.97
CA LEU A 34 -12.63 -12.61 -10.07
C LEU A 34 -13.26 -11.74 -11.17
N ALA A 35 -13.92 -10.65 -10.80
CA ALA A 35 -14.55 -9.75 -11.75
C ALA A 35 -13.51 -8.92 -12.53
N THR A 36 -12.48 -8.42 -11.84
CA THR A 36 -11.47 -7.55 -12.44
C THR A 36 -10.53 -8.31 -13.37
N ASP A 37 -10.20 -9.58 -13.09
CA ASP A 37 -9.38 -10.41 -13.98
C ASP A 37 -10.03 -10.56 -15.37
N ASP A 38 -11.34 -10.82 -15.41
CA ASP A 38 -12.09 -10.87 -16.67
C ASP A 38 -12.18 -9.50 -17.36
N GLN A 39 -12.37 -8.42 -16.57
CA GLN A 39 -12.43 -7.07 -17.12
C GLN A 39 -11.10 -6.63 -17.74
N ILE A 40 -9.96 -6.85 -17.10
CA ILE A 40 -8.65 -6.46 -17.64
C ILE A 40 -8.34 -7.27 -18.91
N ARG A 41 -8.71 -8.55 -18.93
CA ARG A 41 -8.52 -9.40 -20.11
C ARG A 41 -9.34 -8.93 -21.32
N ASN A 42 -10.55 -8.41 -21.09
CA ASN A 42 -11.49 -8.06 -22.15
C ASN A 42 -11.54 -6.54 -22.45
N LEU A 43 -11.10 -5.69 -21.51
CA LEU A 43 -11.18 -4.23 -21.57
C LEU A 43 -10.15 -3.56 -20.63
N ASP A 44 -8.88 -3.61 -21.02
CA ASP A 44 -7.83 -2.84 -20.36
C ASP A 44 -7.97 -1.34 -20.68
N ARG A 45 -8.36 -0.53 -19.69
CA ARG A 45 -8.57 0.91 -19.88
C ARG A 45 -7.31 1.68 -20.24
N ARG A 46 -6.11 1.13 -20.02
CA ARG A 46 -4.86 1.77 -20.48
C ARG A 46 -4.83 1.90 -22.01
N GLU A 47 -5.53 1.02 -22.72
CA GLU A 47 -5.68 1.10 -24.17
C GLU A 47 -6.54 2.28 -24.63
N MET A 48 -7.29 2.93 -23.73
CA MET A 48 -8.11 4.10 -24.07
C MET A 48 -7.32 5.42 -23.98
N TYR A 49 -6.12 5.41 -23.39
CA TYR A 49 -5.29 6.61 -23.32
C TYR A 49 -4.66 6.96 -24.67
N SER A 50 -4.38 8.27 -24.83
CA SER A 50 -3.54 8.77 -25.92
C SER A 50 -2.19 8.07 -25.92
N SER A 51 -1.69 7.75 -27.12
CA SER A 51 -0.36 7.17 -27.32
C SER A 51 0.78 8.15 -27.04
N THR A 52 0.48 9.46 -26.97
CA THR A 52 1.48 10.49 -26.71
C THR A 52 1.58 10.73 -25.20
N LEU A 53 2.76 10.46 -24.64
CA LEU A 53 3.10 10.82 -23.27
C LEU A 53 3.83 12.17 -23.26
N GLU A 54 3.30 13.11 -22.51
CA GLU A 54 3.89 14.42 -22.29
C GLU A 54 4.83 14.35 -21.08
N LEU A 55 6.04 14.93 -21.21
CA LEU A 55 6.92 15.13 -20.07
C LEU A 55 6.41 16.32 -19.25
N ILE A 56 5.79 16.04 -18.11
CA ILE A 56 5.17 17.05 -17.25
C ILE A 56 6.27 17.90 -16.61
N GLN A 57 6.28 19.20 -16.89
CA GLN A 57 7.17 20.13 -16.21
C GLN A 57 6.55 20.55 -14.87
N VAL A 58 7.12 20.10 -13.75
CA VAL A 58 6.59 20.40 -12.41
C VAL A 58 7.08 21.73 -11.86
N ALA A 59 8.34 22.07 -12.14
CA ALA A 59 9.00 23.30 -11.72
C ALA A 59 9.99 23.77 -12.81
N GLU A 60 10.61 24.92 -12.64
CA GLU A 60 11.67 25.40 -13.55
C GLU A 60 12.85 24.41 -13.61
N THR A 61 13.47 24.28 -14.78
CA THR A 61 14.51 23.26 -15.02
C THR A 61 15.77 23.51 -14.19
N GLU A 62 16.13 24.77 -13.98
CA GLU A 62 17.21 25.22 -13.11
C GLU A 62 16.61 26.16 -12.07
N ARG A 63 17.00 26.00 -10.80
CA ARG A 63 16.53 26.81 -9.68
C ARG A 63 17.69 27.23 -8.80
N ASP A 64 17.62 28.46 -8.31
CA ASP A 64 18.57 29.03 -7.35
C ASP A 64 18.21 28.66 -5.88
N ASP A 65 17.15 27.90 -5.66
CA ASP A 65 16.66 27.45 -4.37
C ASP A 65 16.37 25.93 -4.34
N ASP A 66 16.25 25.40 -3.13
CA ASP A 66 16.00 23.97 -2.91
C ASP A 66 14.56 23.62 -3.35
N PHE A 67 14.41 22.54 -4.12
CA PHE A 67 13.09 22.02 -4.51
C PHE A 67 12.70 20.85 -3.61
N TRP A 68 11.52 20.93 -3.00
CA TRP A 68 11.02 19.91 -2.08
C TRP A 68 9.86 19.12 -2.68
N TRP A 69 9.81 17.82 -2.46
CA TRP A 69 8.65 16.99 -2.83
C TRP A 69 8.42 15.86 -1.84
N ASP A 70 7.16 15.45 -1.70
CA ASP A 70 6.73 14.42 -0.77
C ASP A 70 6.31 13.14 -1.50
N PHE A 71 6.62 11.98 -0.92
CA PHE A 71 6.18 10.67 -1.37
C PHE A 71 5.46 9.90 -0.26
N VAL A 72 4.32 9.30 -0.61
CA VAL A 72 3.56 8.39 0.27
C VAL A 72 2.80 7.37 -0.57
N SER A 73 2.62 6.16 -0.05
CA SER A 73 1.80 5.09 -0.66
C SER A 73 1.02 4.34 0.42
N ASP A 74 0.09 3.47 0.00
CA ASP A 74 -0.64 2.58 0.90
C ASP A 74 -1.43 3.34 1.98
N THR A 75 -2.07 4.44 1.58
CA THR A 75 -2.92 5.26 2.46
C THR A 75 -4.32 4.66 2.64
N GLY A 76 -4.61 3.57 1.92
CA GLY A 76 -5.96 3.10 1.62
C GLY A 76 -6.76 2.50 2.76
N ASP A 77 -6.23 2.30 3.97
CA ASP A 77 -7.02 1.78 5.10
C ASP A 77 -7.93 2.86 5.71
N GLY A 78 -7.60 4.14 5.58
CA GLY A 78 -8.32 5.22 6.26
C GLY A 78 -8.06 5.26 7.78
N GLY A 79 -8.98 5.88 8.52
CA GLY A 79 -8.95 5.90 9.99
C GLY A 79 -7.81 6.71 10.60
N ASN A 80 -7.34 6.29 11.78
CA ASN A 80 -6.35 7.07 12.55
C ASN A 80 -5.00 7.18 11.83
N ALA A 81 -4.53 6.09 11.24
CA ALA A 81 -3.21 6.03 10.61
C ALA A 81 -3.13 6.93 9.38
N ALA A 82 -4.09 6.80 8.46
CA ALA A 82 -4.16 7.65 7.27
C ALA A 82 -4.31 9.13 7.65
N TYR A 83 -5.15 9.46 8.65
CA TYR A 83 -5.31 10.83 9.13
C TYR A 83 -4.03 11.40 9.74
N ALA A 84 -3.33 10.62 10.58
CA ALA A 84 -2.10 11.07 11.23
C ALA A 84 -0.99 11.37 10.21
N VAL A 85 -0.81 10.51 9.20
CA VAL A 85 0.16 10.71 8.12
C VAL A 85 -0.22 11.95 7.30
N ALA A 86 -1.48 12.03 6.85
CA ALA A 86 -1.97 13.16 6.05
C ALA A 86 -1.81 14.50 6.78
N ARG A 87 -2.06 14.54 8.10
CA ARG A 87 -1.86 15.74 8.93
C ARG A 87 -0.39 16.14 8.99
N GLN A 88 0.51 15.18 9.24
CA GLN A 88 1.93 15.48 9.35
C GLN A 88 2.52 16.00 8.03
N MET A 89 2.11 15.43 6.90
CA MET A 89 2.57 15.85 5.57
C MET A 89 2.14 17.28 5.22
N GLN A 90 1.00 17.72 5.73
CA GLN A 90 0.41 19.04 5.46
C GLN A 90 0.89 20.15 6.42
N ILE A 91 1.86 19.86 7.31
CA ILE A 91 2.49 20.90 8.13
C ILE A 91 3.43 21.73 7.23
N PRO A 92 3.23 23.07 7.12
CA PRO A 92 4.01 23.91 6.20
C PRO A 92 5.52 23.88 6.43
N LEU A 93 5.94 23.75 7.69
CA LEU A 93 7.34 23.72 8.08
C LEU A 93 7.51 22.75 9.25
N LEU A 94 8.20 21.64 9.00
CA LEU A 94 8.52 20.66 10.04
C LEU A 94 9.83 21.04 10.72
N ASN A 95 9.83 21.09 12.05
CA ASN A 95 11.05 21.30 12.82
C ASN A 95 11.83 19.99 12.94
N LYS A 96 13.15 20.06 12.77
CA LYS A 96 14.04 18.91 12.88
C LYS A 96 13.86 18.20 14.22
N LYS A 97 13.46 16.94 14.14
CA LYS A 97 13.55 15.97 15.22
C LYS A 97 14.11 14.69 14.63
N VAL A 98 15.19 14.18 15.22
CA VAL A 98 16.02 13.12 14.62
C VAL A 98 16.09 11.95 15.60
N ARG A 99 15.93 10.73 15.08
CA ARG A 99 16.12 9.49 15.85
C ARG A 99 17.51 9.49 16.49
N GLU A 100 17.60 9.06 17.74
CA GLU A 100 18.88 8.95 18.45
C GLU A 100 19.91 8.15 17.64
N GLY A 101 21.13 8.69 17.54
CA GLY A 101 22.24 8.07 16.80
C GLY A 101 22.19 8.27 15.27
N LEU A 102 21.16 8.88 14.70
CA LEU A 102 21.13 9.19 13.26
C LEU A 102 22.01 10.41 12.98
N VAL A 103 22.97 10.23 12.08
CA VAL A 103 23.91 11.27 11.63
C VAL A 103 23.67 11.54 10.15
N GLY A 104 23.62 12.81 9.77
CA GLY A 104 23.48 13.23 8.38
C GLY A 104 23.35 14.75 8.26
N ASP A 105 23.50 15.25 7.04
CA ASP A 105 23.19 16.65 6.71
C ASP A 105 21.67 16.82 6.67
N ILE A 106 21.12 17.21 7.82
CA ILE A 106 19.67 17.40 8.01
C ILE A 106 19.43 18.86 8.39
N PRO A 107 18.66 19.62 7.59
CA PRO A 107 18.36 21.01 7.90
C PRO A 107 17.47 21.13 9.15
N ASP A 108 17.56 22.26 9.85
CA ASP A 108 16.78 22.50 11.08
C ASP A 108 15.27 22.59 10.83
N THR A 109 14.88 22.91 9.60
CA THR A 109 13.49 22.96 9.17
C THR A 109 13.31 22.32 7.81
N LEU A 110 12.21 21.59 7.61
CA LEU A 110 11.88 20.92 6.37
C LEU A 110 10.52 21.45 5.85
N PRO A 111 10.53 22.34 4.84
CA PRO A 111 9.32 22.84 4.21
C PRO A 111 8.42 21.73 3.67
N MET A 112 7.13 21.98 3.58
CA MET A 112 6.20 21.11 2.87
C MET A 112 6.63 20.97 1.40
N GLY A 113 6.57 19.76 0.85
CA GLY A 113 6.92 19.54 -0.55
C GLY A 113 6.03 20.35 -1.50
N GLU A 114 6.64 20.92 -2.54
CA GLU A 114 5.98 21.62 -3.65
C GLU A 114 5.28 20.65 -4.60
N LEU A 115 5.63 19.37 -4.58
CA LEU A 115 4.97 18.28 -5.32
C LEU A 115 4.59 17.15 -4.34
N LEU A 116 3.41 16.57 -4.52
CA LEU A 116 3.03 15.30 -3.90
C LEU A 116 3.08 14.17 -4.93
N VAL A 117 3.77 13.09 -4.60
CA VAL A 117 3.77 11.86 -5.40
C VAL A 117 3.14 10.72 -4.59
N LEU A 118 2.13 10.07 -5.16
CA LEU A 118 1.42 8.95 -4.56
C LEU A 118 1.83 7.63 -5.22
N GLY A 119 2.23 6.65 -4.42
CA GLY A 119 2.69 5.34 -4.90
C GLY A 119 1.58 4.31 -5.18
N GLY A 120 0.31 4.65 -4.97
CA GLY A 120 -0.83 3.76 -5.18
C GLY A 120 -1.37 3.12 -3.90
N ASP A 121 -2.34 2.24 -4.08
CA ASP A 121 -3.11 1.57 -3.02
C ASP A 121 -3.82 2.60 -2.11
N LEU A 122 -4.60 3.46 -2.76
CA LEU A 122 -5.16 4.65 -2.15
C LEU A 122 -6.52 4.42 -1.49
N ALA A 123 -7.14 3.25 -1.75
CA ALA A 123 -8.39 2.83 -1.13
C ALA A 123 -8.49 1.29 -1.03
N TYR A 124 -8.75 0.78 0.17
CA TYR A 124 -8.98 -0.64 0.46
C TYR A 124 -10.45 -0.93 0.82
N PRO A 125 -10.89 -2.21 0.75
CA PRO A 125 -10.20 -3.39 0.21
C PRO A 125 -10.15 -3.42 -1.32
N GLY A 126 -10.81 -2.48 -1.97
CA GLY A 126 -10.84 -2.29 -3.42
C GLY A 126 -11.40 -0.92 -3.74
N ALA A 127 -10.93 -0.31 -4.82
CA ALA A 127 -11.37 1.00 -5.25
C ALA A 127 -12.90 1.09 -5.45
N SER A 128 -13.43 2.26 -5.10
CA SER A 128 -14.74 2.76 -5.52
C SER A 128 -14.78 4.25 -5.16
N VAL A 129 -15.77 4.97 -5.69
CA VAL A 129 -15.94 6.39 -5.38
C VAL A 129 -16.14 6.59 -3.88
N GLU A 130 -16.94 5.73 -3.23
CA GLU A 130 -17.16 5.79 -1.79
C GLU A 130 -15.89 5.52 -0.98
N GLU A 131 -15.09 4.51 -1.34
CA GLU A 131 -13.88 4.16 -0.59
C GLU A 131 -12.80 5.24 -0.73
N TYR A 132 -12.62 5.80 -1.93
CA TYR A 132 -11.73 6.93 -2.14
C TYR A 132 -12.18 8.15 -1.34
N GLN A 133 -13.48 8.47 -1.35
CA GLN A 133 -14.01 9.58 -0.57
C GLN A 133 -13.76 9.35 0.93
N TYR A 134 -14.09 8.16 1.43
CA TYR A 134 -14.07 7.83 2.85
C TYR A 134 -12.66 7.73 3.43
N ARG A 135 -11.76 7.05 2.72
CA ARG A 135 -10.43 6.65 3.22
C ARG A 135 -9.32 7.60 2.82
N LEU A 136 -9.47 8.30 1.70
CA LEU A 136 -8.49 9.25 1.21
C LEU A 136 -9.00 10.70 1.34
N ALA A 137 -10.08 11.05 0.64
CA ALA A 137 -10.47 12.45 0.48
C ALA A 137 -10.78 13.15 1.80
N GLU A 138 -11.64 12.54 2.61
CA GLU A 138 -12.03 13.13 3.88
C GLU A 138 -10.89 13.10 4.90
N MET A 139 -9.94 12.17 4.80
CA MET A 139 -8.77 12.12 5.70
C MET A 139 -7.83 13.28 5.43
N TRP A 140 -7.54 13.55 4.17
CA TRP A 140 -6.68 14.65 3.76
C TRP A 140 -7.34 16.01 3.94
N THR A 141 -8.60 16.14 3.52
CA THR A 141 -9.37 17.38 3.70
C THR A 141 -9.48 17.75 5.18
N ALA A 142 -9.81 16.78 6.05
CA ALA A 142 -9.97 17.06 7.48
C ALA A 142 -8.65 17.32 8.22
N SER A 143 -7.50 16.97 7.63
CA SER A 143 -6.18 17.15 8.22
C SER A 143 -5.43 18.37 7.67
N GLY A 144 -5.95 19.00 6.62
CA GLY A 144 -5.37 20.19 6.01
C GLY A 144 -5.39 21.43 6.90
N GLN A 145 -4.89 22.54 6.34
CA GLN A 145 -4.87 23.86 6.96
C GLN A 145 -5.89 24.75 6.22
N GLN A 146 -6.77 25.42 6.98
CA GLN A 146 -7.85 26.36 6.63
C GLN A 146 -8.30 26.45 5.15
N GLU A 147 -9.60 26.29 4.88
CA GLU A 147 -10.21 26.54 3.56
C GLU A 147 -9.82 27.93 3.02
N ARG A 148 -9.02 27.98 1.95
CA ARG A 148 -8.79 29.21 1.18
C ARG A 148 -9.97 29.43 0.21
N PRO A 149 -10.36 30.67 -0.09
CA PRO A 149 -11.43 30.94 -1.05
C PRO A 149 -11.20 30.25 -2.41
N ALA A 150 -12.24 29.60 -2.94
CA ALA A 150 -12.17 28.64 -4.05
C ALA A 150 -11.56 29.18 -5.36
N GLN A 151 -11.61 30.49 -5.61
CA GLN A 151 -11.11 31.11 -6.85
C GLN A 151 -9.62 31.53 -6.78
N GLU A 152 -9.07 31.81 -5.59
CA GLU A 152 -7.63 32.06 -5.40
C GLU A 152 -6.83 30.77 -5.14
N ALA A 153 -7.52 29.70 -4.72
CA ALA A 153 -6.92 28.45 -4.27
C ALA A 153 -6.22 27.65 -5.39
N ALA A 154 -6.82 27.60 -6.58
CA ALA A 154 -6.45 26.71 -7.67
C ALA A 154 -4.98 26.76 -8.14
N ALA A 155 -4.49 27.96 -8.44
CA ALA A 155 -3.12 28.17 -8.91
C ALA A 155 -2.08 28.01 -7.80
N GLN A 156 -2.52 28.07 -6.54
CA GLN A 156 -1.71 27.89 -5.35
C GLN A 156 -1.80 26.47 -4.77
N LEU A 157 -2.63 25.59 -5.34
CA LEU A 157 -2.70 24.19 -4.91
C LEU A 157 -1.41 23.48 -5.31
N ARG A 158 -0.85 22.77 -4.35
CA ARG A 158 0.25 21.84 -4.58
C ARG A 158 -0.13 20.87 -5.71
N PRO A 159 0.67 20.70 -6.78
CA PRO A 159 0.43 19.64 -7.76
C PRO A 159 0.58 18.24 -7.15
N SER A 160 -0.15 17.28 -7.71
CA SER A 160 0.03 15.87 -7.38
C SER A 160 0.18 14.99 -8.62
N LEU A 161 1.02 13.97 -8.48
CA LEU A 161 1.17 12.85 -9.40
C LEU A 161 0.92 11.54 -8.65
N ALA A 162 0.37 10.55 -9.31
CA ALA A 162 -0.01 9.28 -8.71
C ALA A 162 0.17 8.15 -9.73
N ILE A 163 0.50 6.96 -9.23
CA ILE A 163 0.30 5.71 -9.98
C ILE A 163 -0.76 4.87 -9.28
N PRO A 164 -1.54 4.06 -10.01
CA PRO A 164 -2.41 3.07 -9.41
C PRO A 164 -1.60 1.83 -9.01
N GLN A 165 -2.10 1.11 -8.01
CA GLN A 165 -1.64 -0.22 -7.63
C GLN A 165 -2.81 -1.22 -7.66
N ASN A 166 -2.61 -2.46 -7.23
CA ASN A 166 -3.56 -3.56 -7.42
C ASN A 166 -4.95 -3.24 -6.83
N HIS A 167 -5.06 -2.60 -5.68
CA HIS A 167 -6.38 -2.29 -5.10
C HIS A 167 -7.08 -1.12 -5.81
N ASP A 168 -6.31 -0.22 -6.44
CA ASP A 168 -6.87 0.86 -7.28
C ASP A 168 -7.50 0.31 -8.57
N TRP A 169 -7.09 -0.89 -8.99
CA TRP A 169 -7.57 -1.53 -10.20
C TRP A 169 -8.86 -2.34 -10.03
N PHE A 170 -9.32 -2.60 -8.79
CA PHE A 170 -10.51 -3.43 -8.54
C PHE A 170 -11.83 -2.88 -9.10
N ASP A 171 -11.91 -1.57 -9.38
CA ASP A 171 -13.04 -0.97 -10.11
C ASP A 171 -12.73 -0.66 -11.59
N ASN A 172 -11.73 -1.35 -12.15
CA ASN A 172 -11.16 -1.09 -13.47
C ASN A 172 -10.68 0.38 -13.59
N ILE A 173 -9.86 0.81 -12.62
CA ILE A 173 -9.19 2.12 -12.52
C ILE A 173 -10.13 3.34 -12.65
N SER A 174 -11.42 3.15 -12.35
CA SER A 174 -12.43 4.17 -12.63
C SER A 174 -12.35 5.32 -11.64
N SER A 175 -12.27 5.01 -10.35
CA SER A 175 -12.15 6.01 -9.30
C SER A 175 -10.80 6.72 -9.39
N PHE A 176 -9.72 5.99 -9.62
CA PHE A 176 -8.39 6.58 -9.81
C PHE A 176 -8.40 7.65 -10.93
N ASN A 177 -8.97 7.33 -12.08
CA ASN A 177 -9.06 8.27 -13.20
C ASN A 177 -9.88 9.52 -12.86
N LEU A 178 -10.99 9.35 -12.14
CA LEU A 178 -11.80 10.48 -11.67
C LEU A 178 -10.97 11.44 -10.82
N TYR A 179 -10.07 10.93 -9.98
CA TYR A 179 -9.34 11.74 -9.00
C TYR A 179 -7.97 12.24 -9.46
N PHE A 180 -7.29 11.56 -10.37
CA PHE A 180 -5.89 11.90 -10.71
C PHE A 180 -5.65 12.17 -12.19
N VAL A 181 -6.50 11.70 -13.09
CA VAL A 181 -6.31 11.89 -14.53
C VAL A 181 -7.07 13.13 -15.02
N ASP A 182 -6.34 14.11 -15.54
CA ASP A 182 -6.92 15.30 -16.16
C ASP A 182 -7.45 14.96 -17.57
N ARG A 183 -8.77 15.03 -17.73
CA ARG A 183 -9.47 14.73 -18.99
C ARG A 183 -9.84 15.98 -19.79
N ARG A 184 -9.37 17.16 -19.39
CA ARG A 184 -9.62 18.41 -20.12
C ARG A 184 -8.74 18.46 -21.37
N GLU A 185 -9.22 17.84 -22.45
CA GLU A 185 -8.80 18.29 -23.78
C GLU A 185 -9.47 19.65 -24.07
N LYS A 186 -8.80 20.50 -24.86
CA LYS A 186 -9.44 21.70 -25.42
C LYS A 186 -10.70 21.22 -26.15
N GLU A 187 -11.89 21.54 -25.64
CA GLU A 187 -13.13 21.30 -26.37
C GLU A 187 -12.95 21.83 -27.80
N PRO A 188 -13.18 21.02 -28.85
CA PRO A 188 -13.29 21.54 -30.20
C PRO A 188 -14.40 22.59 -30.19
N GLU A 189 -14.18 23.77 -30.81
CA GLU A 189 -15.11 24.90 -30.83
C GLU A 189 -16.54 24.59 -31.37
N GLN A 190 -16.82 23.34 -31.75
CA GLN A 190 -18.08 22.92 -32.34
C GLN A 190 -18.57 21.61 -31.72
N GLY A 191 -19.22 21.68 -30.56
CA GLY A 191 -19.93 20.52 -30.01
C GLY A 191 -20.46 20.74 -28.60
N PHE A 192 -21.73 21.15 -28.51
CA PHE A 192 -22.59 21.13 -27.31
C PHE A 192 -21.89 21.40 -25.95
N SER A 193 -21.48 22.65 -25.76
CA SER A 193 -21.00 23.15 -24.47
C SER A 193 -22.09 23.03 -23.40
N ILE A 194 -21.88 22.14 -22.42
CA ILE A 194 -22.45 22.37 -21.09
C ILE A 194 -21.60 23.48 -20.50
N LYS A 195 -21.98 24.74 -20.74
CA LYS A 195 -21.47 25.89 -19.99
C LYS A 195 -21.90 25.74 -18.52
N SER A 196 -21.24 24.90 -17.75
CA SER A 196 -21.18 25.10 -16.30
C SER A 196 -20.08 26.12 -16.06
N ALA A 197 -20.51 27.30 -15.61
CA ALA A 197 -19.75 28.49 -15.27
C ALA A 197 -18.26 28.29 -14.94
N GLU A 198 -17.42 29.11 -15.58
CA GLU A 198 -16.27 29.80 -15.00
C GLU A 198 -15.45 29.03 -13.93
N THR A 199 -14.30 28.48 -14.34
CA THR A 199 -13.12 28.24 -13.49
C THR A 199 -13.33 27.36 -12.25
N GLN A 200 -13.94 26.18 -12.39
CA GLN A 200 -13.82 25.13 -11.37
C GLN A 200 -12.51 24.35 -11.60
N VAL A 201 -11.51 24.60 -10.75
CA VAL A 201 -10.35 23.72 -10.68
C VAL A 201 -10.75 22.45 -9.98
N GLU A 202 -10.60 21.32 -10.67
CA GLU A 202 -10.84 20.00 -10.07
C GLU A 202 -9.81 19.76 -8.97
N VAL A 203 -10.24 20.04 -7.75
CA VAL A 203 -9.53 19.73 -6.52
C VAL A 203 -9.52 18.21 -6.36
N THR A 204 -8.34 17.61 -6.20
CA THR A 204 -8.23 16.17 -5.87
C THR A 204 -8.80 15.91 -4.46
N PRO A 205 -8.92 14.63 -4.04
CA PRO A 205 -9.19 14.25 -2.64
C PRO A 205 -8.27 14.93 -1.62
N LEU A 206 -7.12 15.42 -2.07
CA LEU A 206 -6.01 15.88 -1.24
C LEU A 206 -5.87 17.40 -1.23
N SER A 207 -6.84 18.12 -1.79
CA SER A 207 -6.69 19.56 -2.06
C SER A 207 -5.47 19.88 -2.94
N THR A 208 -5.18 19.03 -3.93
CA THR A 208 -4.09 19.21 -4.89
C THR A 208 -4.62 19.47 -6.30
N ARG A 209 -3.72 19.89 -7.20
CA ARG A 209 -3.99 20.05 -8.64
C ARG A 209 -3.52 18.81 -9.42
N LYS A 210 -4.37 18.27 -10.30
CA LYS A 210 -4.04 17.15 -11.20
C LYS A 210 -3.12 17.62 -12.34
N LEU A 211 -2.09 16.83 -12.67
CA LEU A 211 -1.17 17.10 -13.78
C LEU A 211 -1.16 16.00 -14.86
N GLN A 212 -1.35 14.74 -14.49
CA GLN A 212 -1.21 13.60 -15.39
C GLN A 212 -2.46 13.40 -16.26
N LYS A 213 -2.26 12.91 -17.48
CA LYS A 213 -3.33 12.62 -18.47
C LYS A 213 -3.58 11.12 -18.66
N GLN A 214 -2.77 10.29 -18.03
CA GLN A 214 -2.86 8.83 -18.04
C GLN A 214 -2.64 8.29 -16.62
N SER A 215 -2.85 6.99 -16.43
CA SER A 215 -2.56 6.32 -15.15
C SER A 215 -1.06 6.17 -14.83
N TYR A 216 -0.22 6.36 -15.83
CA TYR A 216 1.23 6.45 -15.75
C TYR A 216 1.67 7.86 -16.16
N PHE A 217 2.89 8.25 -15.80
CA PHE A 217 3.38 9.60 -16.11
C PHE A 217 4.90 9.66 -16.27
N ALA A 218 5.37 10.74 -16.90
CA ALA A 218 6.76 11.18 -16.84
C ALA A 218 6.77 12.64 -16.37
N ALA A 219 7.61 12.98 -15.40
CA ALA A 219 7.68 14.32 -14.85
C ALA A 219 9.13 14.79 -14.70
N ARG A 220 9.42 15.99 -15.18
CA ARG A 220 10.70 16.67 -15.01
C ARG A 220 10.69 17.50 -13.73
N LEU A 221 11.69 17.25 -12.91
CA LEU A 221 12.03 18.00 -11.71
C LEU A 221 13.28 18.87 -11.99
N PRO A 222 13.58 19.85 -11.14
CA PRO A 222 14.77 20.70 -11.29
C PRO A 222 16.08 19.90 -11.32
N ASN A 223 17.12 20.50 -11.87
CA ASN A 223 18.50 20.02 -11.84
C ASN A 223 18.71 18.64 -12.50
N ASN A 224 17.99 18.38 -13.60
CA ASN A 224 18.04 17.16 -14.42
C ASN A 224 17.54 15.90 -13.72
N TRP A 225 16.49 16.01 -12.91
CA TRP A 225 15.81 14.85 -12.33
C TRP A 225 14.51 14.54 -13.09
N VAL A 226 14.25 13.26 -13.34
CA VAL A 226 13.03 12.81 -14.03
C VAL A 226 12.41 11.65 -13.26
N ILE A 227 11.12 11.75 -12.95
CA ILE A 227 10.33 10.65 -12.37
C ILE A 227 9.53 9.97 -13.49
N LEU A 228 9.64 8.64 -13.60
CA LEU A 228 8.77 7.81 -14.43
C LEU A 228 7.88 6.96 -13.51
N GLY A 229 6.57 7.23 -13.54
CA GLY A 229 5.56 6.47 -12.80
C GLY A 229 4.97 5.36 -13.65
N LEU A 230 5.09 4.11 -13.20
CA LEU A 230 4.68 2.92 -13.93
C LEU A 230 3.31 2.39 -13.47
N ASP A 231 2.49 1.92 -14.41
CA ASP A 231 1.21 1.27 -14.10
C ASP A 231 1.19 -0.17 -14.62
N PHE A 232 1.22 -1.12 -13.69
CA PHE A 232 1.28 -2.56 -13.98
C PHE A 232 -0.09 -3.23 -14.05
N ALA A 233 -1.18 -2.52 -13.73
CA ALA A 233 -2.49 -3.11 -13.51
C ALA A 233 -2.44 -4.37 -12.62
N LEU A 234 -3.32 -5.35 -12.88
CA LEU A 234 -3.25 -6.67 -12.24
C LEU A 234 -2.43 -7.70 -13.04
N VAL A 235 -1.81 -7.30 -14.16
CA VAL A 235 -1.03 -8.21 -15.02
C VAL A 235 0.44 -8.28 -14.64
N GLY A 236 0.90 -7.35 -13.80
CA GLY A 236 2.25 -7.31 -13.29
C GLY A 236 3.32 -6.99 -14.34
N ASP A 237 2.96 -6.14 -15.31
CA ASP A 237 3.83 -5.56 -16.35
C ASP A 237 3.21 -4.30 -16.94
N ILE A 238 4.02 -3.43 -17.54
CA ILE A 238 3.52 -2.30 -18.33
C ILE A 238 2.92 -2.80 -19.65
N ASP A 239 1.93 -2.09 -20.15
CA ASP A 239 1.33 -2.37 -21.45
C ASP A 239 2.25 -1.90 -22.61
N ARG A 240 1.86 -2.23 -23.85
CA ARG A 240 2.66 -1.86 -25.03
C ARG A 240 2.70 -0.35 -25.24
N LYS A 241 1.62 0.38 -24.96
CA LYS A 241 1.58 1.84 -25.17
C LYS A 241 2.52 2.54 -24.19
N GLN A 242 2.49 2.18 -22.91
CA GLN A 242 3.45 2.68 -21.91
C GLN A 242 4.90 2.45 -22.35
N HIS A 243 5.24 1.22 -22.73
CA HIS A 243 6.60 0.88 -23.13
C HIS A 243 7.09 1.74 -24.31
N ILE A 244 6.26 1.94 -25.34
CA ILE A 244 6.60 2.78 -26.49
C ILE A 244 6.69 4.25 -26.08
N ALA A 245 5.74 4.73 -25.28
CA ALA A 245 5.67 6.11 -24.87
C ALA A 245 6.91 6.54 -24.07
N PHE A 246 7.36 5.73 -23.11
CA PHE A 246 8.61 6.00 -22.39
C PHE A 246 9.82 5.99 -23.31
N ARG A 247 9.92 5.04 -24.26
CA ARG A 247 11.05 5.00 -25.21
C ARG A 247 11.09 6.22 -26.12
N ASN A 248 9.94 6.75 -26.51
CA ASN A 248 9.85 7.96 -27.32
C ASN A 248 10.39 9.20 -26.60
N LEU A 249 10.36 9.24 -25.26
CA LEU A 249 10.99 10.32 -24.50
C LEU A 249 12.52 10.33 -24.67
N PHE A 250 13.15 9.17 -24.84
CA PHE A 250 14.61 9.03 -25.03
C PHE A 250 15.03 9.12 -26.50
N ASN A 251 14.19 8.67 -27.43
CA ASN A 251 14.52 8.66 -28.85
C ASN A 251 14.12 9.95 -29.58
N GLY A 252 13.18 10.71 -29.01
CA GLY A 252 12.42 11.70 -29.76
C GLY A 252 11.31 11.04 -30.58
N SER A 253 10.16 11.73 -30.69
CA SER A 253 9.14 11.39 -31.69
C SER A 253 9.61 11.91 -33.06
N PRO A 254 9.12 11.37 -34.20
CA PRO A 254 9.52 11.86 -35.53
C PRO A 254 9.37 13.38 -35.65
N GLY A 255 10.49 14.09 -35.87
CA GLY A 255 10.54 15.55 -35.95
C GLY A 255 10.69 16.30 -34.61
N CYS A 256 10.85 15.59 -33.49
CA CYS A 256 11.07 16.16 -32.17
C CYS A 256 12.38 15.65 -31.56
N GLU A 257 13.09 16.51 -30.84
CA GLU A 257 14.29 16.12 -30.09
C GLU A 257 13.95 15.18 -28.91
N PRO A 258 14.91 14.36 -28.45
CA PRO A 258 14.80 13.63 -27.19
C PRO A 258 14.47 14.55 -26.02
N GLN A 259 13.48 14.17 -25.22
CA GLN A 259 13.06 14.92 -24.03
C GLN A 259 13.81 14.48 -22.77
N ILE A 260 14.38 13.27 -22.78
CA ILE A 260 15.24 12.73 -21.72
C ILE A 260 16.60 12.40 -22.33
N THR A 261 17.65 12.88 -21.68
CA THR A 261 19.05 12.75 -22.13
C THR A 261 19.86 11.89 -21.14
N PRO A 262 21.05 11.41 -21.51
CA PRO A 262 21.93 10.67 -20.60
C PRO A 262 22.39 11.47 -19.36
N GLU A 263 22.25 12.80 -19.37
CA GLU A 263 22.55 13.65 -18.21
C GLU A 263 21.44 13.69 -17.17
N ASP A 264 20.25 13.18 -17.51
CA ASP A 264 19.13 13.11 -16.60
C ASP A 264 19.26 11.95 -15.60
N ASN A 265 19.01 12.26 -14.34
CA ASN A 265 18.87 11.33 -13.23
C ASN A 265 17.44 10.81 -13.16
N ILE A 266 17.27 9.50 -13.29
CA ILE A 266 15.95 8.86 -13.41
C ILE A 266 15.55 8.22 -12.08
N ILE A 267 14.34 8.54 -11.63
CA ILE A 267 13.62 7.87 -10.54
C ILE A 267 12.53 7.01 -11.18
N LEU A 268 12.56 5.70 -10.91
CA LEU A 268 11.47 4.81 -11.30
C LEU A 268 10.54 4.59 -10.12
N LEU A 269 9.29 5.03 -10.28
CA LEU A 269 8.22 4.76 -9.34
C LEU A 269 7.46 3.51 -9.78
N TYR A 270 7.66 2.44 -9.02
CA TYR A 270 7.04 1.13 -9.21
C TYR A 270 5.78 1.00 -8.35
N PRO A 271 4.74 0.30 -8.84
CA PRO A 271 3.57 -0.01 -8.03
C PRO A 271 3.93 -0.96 -6.88
N GLU A 272 4.74 -1.99 -7.14
CA GLU A 272 5.16 -2.94 -6.12
C GLU A 272 6.70 -3.07 -6.11
N PRO A 273 7.32 -3.44 -4.97
CA PRO A 273 8.76 -3.60 -4.87
C PRO A 273 9.17 -4.94 -5.47
N TYR A 274 9.20 -5.02 -6.81
CA TYR A 274 9.51 -6.23 -7.57
C TYR A 274 10.89 -6.84 -7.22
N TRP A 275 11.78 -6.05 -6.61
CA TRP A 275 13.04 -6.54 -6.05
C TRP A 275 12.86 -7.48 -4.84
N THR A 276 11.68 -7.59 -4.24
CA THR A 276 11.43 -8.53 -3.14
C THR A 276 10.99 -9.92 -3.61
N ARG A 277 10.72 -10.08 -4.91
CA ARG A 277 10.33 -11.34 -5.56
C ARG A 277 11.54 -12.11 -6.07
N ASP A 278 11.31 -13.33 -6.57
CA ASP A 278 12.35 -14.12 -7.24
C ASP A 278 12.97 -13.36 -8.42
N LEU A 279 14.28 -13.55 -8.63
CA LEU A 279 15.04 -12.85 -9.66
C LEU A 279 14.41 -13.00 -11.06
N GLY A 280 14.01 -11.87 -11.64
CA GLY A 280 13.40 -11.81 -12.97
C GLY A 280 11.90 -12.13 -12.99
N ASP A 281 11.27 -12.30 -11.82
CA ASP A 281 9.81 -12.32 -11.62
C ASP A 281 9.09 -13.29 -12.57
N HIS A 282 9.63 -14.51 -12.66
CA HIS A 282 9.11 -15.62 -13.46
C HIS A 282 8.89 -15.31 -14.96
N ALA A 283 9.56 -14.29 -15.50
CA ALA A 283 9.49 -13.97 -16.91
C ALA A 283 10.05 -15.13 -17.76
N ARG A 284 9.29 -15.54 -18.78
CA ARG A 284 9.63 -16.64 -19.69
C ARG A 284 10.93 -16.34 -20.44
N GLU A 285 11.72 -17.37 -20.71
CA GLU A 285 12.90 -17.24 -21.58
C GLU A 285 12.49 -16.83 -22.99
N GLY A 286 13.25 -15.91 -23.60
CA GLY A 286 12.95 -15.31 -24.91
C GLY A 286 11.77 -14.33 -24.91
N TYR A 287 11.08 -14.14 -23.78
CA TYR A 287 9.94 -13.22 -23.67
C TYR A 287 9.96 -12.42 -22.35
N PRO A 288 10.95 -11.50 -22.19
CA PRO A 288 11.00 -10.63 -21.02
C PRO A 288 9.80 -9.70 -20.90
N LYS A 289 9.46 -9.38 -19.64
CA LYS A 289 8.46 -8.36 -19.31
C LYS A 289 8.89 -6.99 -19.85
N ARG A 290 7.93 -6.16 -20.24
CA ARG A 290 8.19 -4.85 -20.88
C ARG A 290 8.91 -3.88 -19.95
N TYR A 291 8.68 -3.92 -18.64
CA TYR A 291 9.44 -3.07 -17.71
C TYR A 291 10.92 -3.49 -17.65
N GLN A 292 11.21 -4.80 -17.68
CA GLN A 292 12.58 -5.33 -17.69
C GLN A 292 13.34 -4.89 -18.95
N ARG A 293 12.63 -4.85 -20.08
CA ARG A 293 13.15 -4.35 -21.35
C ARG A 293 13.31 -2.83 -21.37
N LEU A 294 12.39 -2.10 -20.75
CA LEU A 294 12.47 -0.65 -20.62
C LEU A 294 13.73 -0.27 -19.84
N GLU A 295 14.01 -0.93 -18.72
CA GLU A 295 15.24 -0.69 -17.97
C GLU A 295 16.50 -1.05 -18.76
N ALA A 296 16.49 -2.15 -19.52
CA ALA A 296 17.62 -2.50 -20.40
C ALA A 296 17.85 -1.43 -21.47
N PHE A 297 16.77 -0.95 -22.09
CA PHE A 297 16.81 0.14 -23.06
C PHE A 297 17.35 1.45 -22.46
N ILE A 298 16.92 1.82 -21.25
CA ILE A 298 17.42 3.02 -20.55
C ILE A 298 18.93 2.91 -20.34
N ARG A 299 19.42 1.74 -19.88
CA ARG A 299 20.85 1.48 -19.75
C ARG A 299 21.57 1.59 -21.09
N ASP A 300 21.03 1.02 -22.16
CA ASP A 300 21.65 1.07 -23.50
C ASP A 300 21.72 2.50 -24.07
N LYS A 301 20.87 3.40 -23.57
CA LYS A 301 20.92 4.84 -23.83
C LYS A 301 21.82 5.61 -22.86
N ASN A 302 22.63 4.91 -22.04
CA ASN A 302 23.46 5.47 -20.98
C ASN A 302 22.65 6.27 -19.94
N GLY A 303 21.36 5.97 -19.76
CA GLY A 303 20.50 6.62 -18.79
C GLY A 303 20.84 6.20 -17.35
N LYS A 304 20.72 7.15 -16.42
CA LYS A 304 21.13 7.00 -15.02
C LYS A 304 19.93 6.71 -14.12
N ILE A 305 19.52 5.46 -13.95
CA ILE A 305 18.44 5.10 -13.01
C ILE A 305 18.97 5.20 -11.57
N ARG A 306 18.80 6.34 -10.90
CA ARG A 306 19.39 6.60 -9.58
C ARG A 306 18.61 5.94 -8.44
N LEU A 307 17.29 5.88 -8.56
CA LEU A 307 16.39 5.41 -7.50
C LEU A 307 15.23 4.59 -8.08
N ARG A 308 14.96 3.43 -7.48
CA ARG A 308 13.69 2.71 -7.64
C ARG A 308 12.92 2.78 -6.33
N ILE A 309 11.67 3.23 -6.37
CA ILE A 309 10.83 3.42 -5.19
C ILE A 309 9.47 2.75 -5.41
N ALA A 310 8.92 2.09 -4.39
CA ALA A 310 7.62 1.44 -4.44
C ALA A 310 6.91 1.40 -3.08
N GLY A 311 5.58 1.23 -3.12
CA GLY A 311 4.71 0.95 -1.98
C GLY A 311 4.50 -0.55 -1.75
N ASP A 312 3.24 -0.97 -1.62
CA ASP A 312 2.71 -2.35 -1.48
C ASP A 312 3.05 -3.05 -0.17
N ILE A 313 4.32 -2.98 0.22
CA ILE A 313 4.78 -3.55 1.47
C ILE A 313 4.78 -2.45 2.52
N HIS A 314 3.92 -2.61 3.52
CA HIS A 314 3.57 -1.58 4.49
C HIS A 314 4.61 -1.31 5.58
N HIS A 315 5.87 -1.23 5.19
CA HIS A 315 7.00 -0.81 6.01
C HIS A 315 7.98 0.01 5.16
N TYR A 316 9.03 0.51 5.80
CA TYR A 316 10.14 1.14 5.09
C TYR A 316 11.37 0.22 5.05
N ALA A 317 11.96 0.08 3.87
CA ALA A 317 13.26 -0.56 3.68
C ALA A 317 14.07 0.26 2.66
N ARG A 318 15.35 0.47 2.97
CA ARG A 318 16.30 1.10 2.05
C ARG A 318 17.49 0.18 1.83
N GLU A 319 17.73 -0.13 0.56
CA GLU A 319 18.91 -0.85 0.11
C GLU A 319 19.73 -0.01 -0.86
N PHE A 320 21.06 -0.07 -0.73
CA PHE A 320 22.01 0.64 -1.57
C PHE A 320 22.93 -0.36 -2.27
N SER A 321 23.34 -0.04 -3.49
CA SER A 321 24.29 -0.88 -4.22
C SER A 321 25.61 -1.00 -3.46
N SER A 322 26.13 -2.23 -3.34
CA SER A 322 27.42 -2.52 -2.72
C SER A 322 28.60 -1.86 -3.46
N ALA A 323 28.42 -1.50 -4.73
CA ALA A 323 29.37 -0.71 -5.51
C ALA A 323 29.40 0.78 -5.10
N GLY A 324 28.59 1.20 -4.13
CA GLY A 324 28.45 2.58 -3.69
C GLY A 324 27.64 3.44 -4.67
N GLN A 325 27.77 4.77 -4.54
CA GLN A 325 27.20 5.70 -5.51
C GLN A 325 28.02 5.64 -6.80
N SER A 326 27.44 5.00 -7.81
CA SER A 326 28.09 4.76 -9.11
C SER A 326 27.55 5.67 -10.20
N GLY A 327 26.56 6.51 -9.88
CA GLY A 327 25.89 7.41 -10.83
C GLY A 327 24.76 6.74 -11.61
N ALA A 328 24.50 5.43 -11.41
CA ALA A 328 23.38 4.69 -11.97
C ALA A 328 23.12 3.42 -11.15
N ASP A 329 21.87 3.00 -11.04
CA ASP A 329 21.39 1.85 -10.26
C ASP A 329 21.88 1.89 -8.81
N ASP A 330 21.69 3.02 -8.13
CA ASP A 330 22.29 3.26 -6.82
C ASP A 330 21.42 2.75 -5.66
N MET A 331 20.08 2.90 -5.73
CA MET A 331 19.21 2.69 -4.57
C MET A 331 17.86 2.03 -4.88
N LEU A 332 17.39 1.22 -3.93
CA LEU A 332 16.04 0.67 -3.84
C LEU A 332 15.37 1.16 -2.55
N ILE A 333 14.11 1.58 -2.64
CA ILE A 333 13.30 2.01 -1.50
C ILE A 333 11.92 1.37 -1.55
N THR A 334 11.58 0.60 -0.52
CA THR A 334 10.19 0.21 -0.22
C THR A 334 9.64 1.15 0.84
N ALA A 335 8.48 1.77 0.61
CA ALA A 335 7.96 2.83 1.48
C ALA A 335 6.42 2.85 1.60
N GLY A 336 5.81 1.72 2.00
CA GLY A 336 4.34 1.59 2.18
C GLY A 336 3.78 2.02 3.54
N GLY A 337 4.44 2.95 4.23
CA GLY A 337 4.08 3.34 5.60
C GLY A 337 2.92 4.34 5.71
N GLY A 338 2.15 4.60 4.66
CA GLY A 338 1.29 5.78 4.54
C GLY A 338 -0.08 5.72 5.24
N GLY A 339 -0.56 4.54 5.64
CA GLY A 339 -1.83 4.44 6.36
C GLY A 339 -2.31 3.03 6.63
N ALA A 340 -1.94 2.08 5.76
CA ALA A 340 -2.28 0.67 5.88
C ALA A 340 -1.72 0.00 7.15
N PHE A 341 -2.26 -1.15 7.53
CA PHE A 341 -1.67 -1.97 8.60
C PHE A 341 -0.18 -2.28 8.33
N LEU A 342 0.64 -2.44 9.38
CA LEU A 342 2.07 -2.69 9.23
C LEU A 342 2.38 -4.07 8.61
N HIS A 343 3.27 -4.16 7.62
CA HIS A 343 3.85 -5.43 7.17
C HIS A 343 5.07 -5.87 8.01
N PRO A 344 5.29 -7.18 8.21
CA PRO A 344 6.46 -7.68 8.94
C PRO A 344 7.78 -7.38 8.22
N THR A 345 8.78 -6.91 8.97
CA THR A 345 10.14 -6.65 8.44
C THR A 345 11.11 -7.82 8.66
N HIS A 346 10.65 -8.89 9.31
CA HIS A 346 11.46 -10.05 9.64
C HIS A 346 11.24 -11.26 8.71
N THR A 347 10.55 -11.07 7.58
CA THR A 347 10.27 -12.12 6.60
C THR A 347 11.49 -12.50 5.79
N ASN A 348 11.45 -13.66 5.14
CA ASN A 348 12.54 -14.14 4.30
C ASN A 348 12.73 -13.23 3.07
N ASN A 349 11.63 -12.83 2.42
CA ASN A 349 11.68 -11.95 1.27
C ASN A 349 12.19 -10.56 1.65
N THR A 350 11.80 -10.00 2.80
CA THR A 350 12.37 -8.71 3.22
C THR A 350 13.85 -8.85 3.54
N LYS A 351 14.28 -9.95 4.18
CA LYS A 351 15.66 -10.16 4.64
C LYS A 351 16.66 -10.49 3.54
N ALA A 352 16.26 -11.21 2.51
CA ALA A 352 17.16 -11.71 1.48
C ALA A 352 17.83 -10.55 0.72
N ASP A 353 19.10 -10.74 0.37
CA ASP A 353 19.87 -9.77 -0.41
C ASP A 353 19.27 -9.61 -1.80
N LYS A 354 19.29 -8.36 -2.31
CA LYS A 354 18.73 -8.06 -3.63
C LYS A 354 19.86 -8.02 -4.62
N VAL A 355 19.62 -8.58 -5.78
CA VAL A 355 20.61 -8.59 -6.85
C VAL A 355 19.99 -8.08 -8.14
N ARG A 356 20.84 -7.45 -8.95
CA ARG A 356 20.52 -7.03 -10.30
C ARG A 356 21.53 -7.60 -11.26
N CYS A 357 21.04 -8.15 -12.35
CA CYS A 357 21.86 -8.57 -13.47
C CYS A 357 21.21 -8.17 -14.79
N HIS A 358 22.08 -7.99 -15.77
CA HIS A 358 21.67 -7.94 -17.16
C HIS A 358 21.71 -9.35 -17.73
N ARG A 359 20.73 -9.69 -18.57
CA ARG A 359 20.75 -10.94 -19.32
C ARG A 359 20.38 -10.66 -20.78
N GLU A 360 21.19 -11.21 -21.67
CA GLU A 360 20.83 -11.36 -23.07
C GLU A 360 19.95 -12.61 -23.25
N GLU A 361 18.97 -12.52 -24.13
CA GLU A 361 17.98 -13.54 -24.43
C GLU A 361 18.27 -14.10 -25.83
N PRO A 362 19.19 -15.09 -25.96
CA PRO A 362 19.65 -15.59 -27.27
C PRO A 362 18.52 -16.27 -28.07
N PHE A 363 17.47 -16.71 -27.40
CA PHE A 363 16.29 -17.33 -28.00
C PHE A 363 15.19 -16.32 -28.36
N ALA A 364 15.41 -15.03 -28.15
CA ALA A 364 14.45 -13.99 -28.49
C ALA A 364 14.27 -13.85 -30.00
N MET A 365 13.01 -13.85 -30.45
CA MET A 365 12.67 -13.78 -31.88
C MET A 365 12.97 -12.41 -32.50
N SER A 366 12.86 -11.34 -31.72
CA SER A 366 13.01 -9.96 -32.19
C SER A 366 14.02 -9.19 -31.35
N ASP A 367 14.65 -8.18 -31.95
CA ASP A 367 15.70 -7.40 -31.29
C ASP A 367 15.22 -6.70 -30.02
N ASP A 368 13.95 -6.28 -29.97
CA ASP A 368 13.35 -5.65 -28.79
C ASP A 368 13.16 -6.62 -27.61
N LEU A 369 13.32 -7.93 -27.81
CA LEU A 369 13.22 -8.96 -26.77
C LEU A 369 14.60 -9.47 -26.32
N LYS A 370 15.68 -9.11 -27.01
CA LYS A 370 17.03 -9.66 -26.78
C LYS A 370 17.66 -9.24 -25.46
N SER A 371 17.25 -8.14 -24.85
CA SER A 371 17.90 -7.60 -23.65
C SER A 371 16.92 -7.35 -22.52
N ARG A 372 17.30 -7.72 -21.29
CA ARG A 372 16.50 -7.46 -20.09
C ARG A 372 17.34 -7.16 -18.86
N ILE A 373 16.80 -6.35 -17.95
CA ILE A 373 17.27 -6.27 -16.57
C ILE A 373 16.44 -7.22 -15.71
N ARG A 374 17.12 -8.03 -14.90
CA ARG A 374 16.52 -8.82 -13.82
C ARG A 374 16.92 -8.18 -12.50
N LEU A 375 15.93 -7.95 -11.65
CA LEU A 375 16.08 -7.44 -10.29
C LEU A 375 15.23 -8.33 -9.37
N GLY A 376 15.75 -8.72 -8.21
CA GLY A 376 15.04 -9.61 -7.30
C GLY A 376 15.97 -10.33 -6.32
N VAL A 377 15.44 -11.39 -5.70
CA VAL A 377 16.17 -12.31 -4.83
C VAL A 377 16.69 -13.47 -5.65
N ASP A 378 18.01 -13.70 -5.61
CA ASP A 378 18.61 -14.87 -6.23
C ASP A 378 18.56 -16.08 -5.30
N SER A 379 17.40 -16.73 -5.27
CA SER A 379 17.17 -17.93 -4.46
C SER A 379 17.99 -19.14 -4.93
N LYS A 380 18.52 -19.15 -6.16
CA LYS A 380 19.27 -20.27 -6.75
C LYS A 380 20.78 -20.10 -6.68
N GLY A 381 21.26 -18.86 -6.56
CA GLY A 381 22.69 -18.52 -6.52
C GLY A 381 23.39 -18.75 -7.86
N ASP A 382 22.66 -18.80 -8.97
CA ASP A 382 23.19 -19.09 -10.31
C ASP A 382 23.29 -17.85 -11.20
N ALA A 383 22.95 -16.67 -10.68
CA ALA A 383 23.00 -15.45 -11.47
C ALA A 383 24.42 -14.90 -11.59
N GLU A 384 24.81 -14.48 -12.79
CA GLU A 384 25.93 -13.56 -12.99
C GLU A 384 25.54 -12.16 -12.48
N VAL A 385 25.71 -11.96 -11.18
CA VAL A 385 25.28 -10.74 -10.48
C VAL A 385 26.16 -9.56 -10.88
N ALA A 386 25.52 -8.52 -11.46
CA ALA A 386 26.21 -7.26 -11.77
C ALA A 386 26.23 -6.30 -10.57
N LYS A 387 25.17 -6.30 -9.76
CA LYS A 387 25.06 -5.49 -8.54
C LYS A 387 24.34 -6.26 -7.44
N VAL A 388 24.87 -6.13 -6.22
CA VAL A 388 24.19 -6.52 -4.98
C VAL A 388 23.71 -5.24 -4.29
N TYR A 389 22.57 -5.30 -3.61
CA TYR A 389 22.07 -4.21 -2.79
C TYR A 389 22.03 -4.63 -1.33
N ASP A 390 22.81 -3.92 -0.52
CA ASP A 390 22.92 -4.14 0.91
C ASP A 390 21.86 -3.31 1.64
N ARG A 391 21.17 -3.91 2.61
CA ARG A 391 20.19 -3.19 3.42
C ARG A 391 20.88 -2.23 4.38
N HIS A 392 20.52 -0.95 4.27
CA HIS A 392 21.05 0.11 5.11
C HIS A 392 20.10 0.49 6.23
N GLU A 393 18.79 0.51 5.97
CA GLU A 393 17.80 0.87 6.98
C GLU A 393 16.52 0.05 6.83
N LEU A 394 15.84 -0.20 7.95
CA LEU A 394 14.60 -0.96 8.03
C LEU A 394 13.74 -0.43 9.17
N TYR A 395 12.55 0.08 8.83
CA TYR A 395 11.65 0.68 9.79
C TYR A 395 10.24 0.08 9.68
N PRO A 396 9.75 -0.63 10.72
CA PRO A 396 10.44 -0.96 11.98
C PRO A 396 11.59 -1.95 11.82
N THR A 397 12.49 -1.99 12.81
CA THR A 397 13.52 -3.03 12.86
C THR A 397 12.90 -4.43 12.92
N ALA A 398 13.62 -5.45 12.45
CA ALA A 398 13.15 -6.83 12.49
C ALA A 398 12.83 -7.30 13.93
N ALA A 399 13.56 -6.80 14.94
CA ALA A 399 13.29 -7.10 16.35
C ALA A 399 11.98 -6.47 16.84
N GLN A 400 11.74 -5.18 16.52
CA GLN A 400 10.48 -4.50 16.82
C GLN A 400 9.30 -5.20 16.14
N SER A 401 9.43 -5.55 14.86
CA SER A 401 8.42 -6.30 14.13
C SER A 401 8.13 -7.66 14.79
N LYS A 402 9.17 -8.44 15.16
CA LYS A 402 9.00 -9.71 15.88
C LYS A 402 8.32 -9.54 17.25
N SER A 403 8.59 -8.44 17.95
CA SER A 403 7.99 -8.18 19.26
C SER A 403 6.46 -8.01 19.21
N LEU A 404 5.90 -7.70 18.04
CA LEU A 404 4.46 -7.54 17.85
C LEU A 404 3.73 -8.88 17.68
N LEU A 405 4.46 -9.95 17.32
CA LEU A 405 3.88 -11.23 16.92
C LEU A 405 3.01 -11.88 18.00
N TRP A 406 3.35 -11.73 19.28
CA TRP A 406 2.56 -12.35 20.35
C TRP A 406 1.08 -11.89 20.32
N ARG A 407 0.82 -10.70 19.76
CA ARG A 407 -0.55 -10.16 19.59
C ARG A 407 -1.39 -10.99 18.62
N SER A 408 -0.77 -11.80 17.76
CA SER A 408 -1.47 -12.68 16.81
C SER A 408 -2.35 -13.69 17.52
N VAL A 409 -1.93 -14.17 18.69
CA VAL A 409 -2.70 -15.15 19.48
C VAL A 409 -4.11 -14.64 19.81
N PHE A 410 -4.26 -13.34 20.05
CA PHE A 410 -5.52 -12.75 20.48
C PHE A 410 -6.15 -11.80 19.45
N SER A 411 -5.60 -11.70 18.25
CA SER A 411 -6.00 -10.66 17.28
C SER A 411 -7.44 -10.79 16.81
N PHE A 412 -7.96 -12.01 16.74
CA PHE A 412 -9.36 -12.28 16.36
C PHE A 412 -10.36 -11.94 17.47
N PHE A 413 -9.91 -11.69 18.70
CA PHE A 413 -10.78 -11.34 19.82
C PHE A 413 -10.74 -9.85 20.15
N LYS A 414 -9.97 -9.06 19.39
CA LYS A 414 -9.97 -7.61 19.55
C LYS A 414 -11.32 -7.06 19.09
N PRO A 415 -12.10 -6.41 19.98
CA PRO A 415 -13.24 -5.62 19.52
C PRO A 415 -12.71 -4.45 18.69
N ALA A 416 -13.55 -3.89 17.80
CA ALA A 416 -13.22 -2.61 17.18
C ALA A 416 -12.97 -1.55 18.26
N GLU A 417 -12.00 -0.65 18.05
CA GLU A 417 -11.57 0.36 19.06
C GLU A 417 -12.72 1.25 19.58
N SER A 418 -13.82 1.33 18.83
CA SER A 418 -15.04 2.04 19.21
C SER A 418 -15.69 1.52 20.50
N LEU A 419 -15.58 0.23 20.84
CA LEU A 419 -16.14 -0.30 22.10
C LEU A 419 -15.43 0.30 23.32
N CYS A 420 -14.11 0.40 23.27
CA CYS A 420 -13.31 1.04 24.33
C CYS A 420 -13.57 2.56 24.40
N SER A 421 -13.77 3.20 23.25
CA SER A 421 -14.10 4.63 23.17
C SER A 421 -15.44 4.96 23.84
N GLN A 422 -16.41 4.06 23.78
CA GLN A 422 -17.78 4.30 24.22
C GLN A 422 -18.09 3.85 25.63
N LEU A 423 -17.39 2.82 26.13
CA LEU A 423 -17.35 2.58 27.58
C LEU A 423 -16.91 3.84 28.34
N ARG A 424 -16.20 4.74 27.65
CA ARG A 424 -15.69 5.97 28.18
C ARG A 424 -16.56 7.19 27.87
N ASP A 425 -17.08 7.31 26.65
CA ASP A 425 -17.98 8.38 26.23
C ASP A 425 -19.43 7.97 26.52
N LYS A 426 -19.92 8.24 27.74
CA LYS A 426 -21.21 7.79 28.32
C LYS A 426 -22.48 8.30 27.59
N ARG A 427 -22.41 8.67 26.30
CA ARG A 427 -23.42 9.47 25.59
C ARG A 427 -24.14 8.77 24.42
N GLU A 428 -23.86 7.50 24.08
CA GLU A 428 -24.51 6.82 22.93
C GLU A 428 -24.91 5.35 23.19
N ASP A 429 -25.77 4.80 22.31
CA ASP A 429 -26.33 3.43 22.34
C ASP A 429 -25.25 2.33 22.32
N PHE A 430 -24.77 1.92 23.49
CA PHE A 430 -23.78 0.83 23.67
C PHE A 430 -24.07 -0.40 22.81
N TRP A 431 -25.33 -0.83 22.72
CA TRP A 431 -25.75 -2.00 21.94
C TRP A 431 -25.57 -1.82 20.43
N LYS A 432 -25.81 -0.63 19.90
CA LYS A 432 -25.61 -0.31 18.47
C LYS A 432 -24.15 -0.52 18.11
N TYR A 433 -23.23 -0.04 18.95
CA TYR A 433 -21.81 -0.07 18.64
C TYR A 433 -21.11 -1.36 19.03
N LEU A 434 -21.59 -2.07 20.05
CA LEU A 434 -21.18 -3.46 20.27
C LEU A 434 -21.49 -4.29 19.03
N ARG A 435 -22.71 -4.14 18.48
CA ARG A 435 -23.10 -4.80 17.22
C ARG A 435 -22.20 -4.40 16.06
N LEU A 436 -21.97 -3.10 15.85
CA LEU A 436 -21.11 -2.63 14.75
C LEU A 436 -19.66 -3.14 14.91
N SER A 437 -19.12 -3.14 16.13
CA SER A 437 -17.77 -3.64 16.43
C SER A 437 -17.61 -5.12 16.09
N ILE A 438 -18.64 -5.93 16.36
CA ILE A 438 -18.64 -7.35 16.00
C ILE A 438 -18.80 -7.52 14.49
N CYS A 439 -19.75 -6.82 13.87
CA CYS A 439 -20.07 -6.98 12.45
C CYS A 439 -18.97 -6.47 11.51
N GLN A 440 -18.21 -5.46 11.93
CA GLN A 440 -17.18 -4.81 11.10
C GLN A 440 -15.75 -5.19 11.48
N GLY A 441 -15.53 -5.92 12.58
CA GLY A 441 -14.19 -6.36 13.03
C GLY A 441 -13.78 -7.75 12.55
N ASN A 442 -12.53 -8.15 12.85
CA ASN A 442 -12.00 -9.48 12.58
C ASN A 442 -12.62 -10.58 13.48
N ILE A 443 -13.35 -10.22 14.55
CA ILE A 443 -14.04 -11.17 15.42
C ILE A 443 -15.08 -12.02 14.68
N LEU A 444 -15.65 -11.49 13.61
CA LEU A 444 -16.59 -12.24 12.78
C LEU A 444 -15.94 -13.46 12.11
N PHE A 445 -14.62 -13.43 11.91
CA PHE A 445 -13.87 -14.61 11.46
C PHE A 445 -13.86 -15.73 12.50
N ALA A 446 -13.60 -15.40 13.77
CA ALA A 446 -13.67 -16.38 14.85
C ALA A 446 -15.11 -16.89 15.04
N VAL A 447 -16.12 -16.03 14.89
CA VAL A 447 -17.54 -16.44 14.86
C VAL A 447 -17.80 -17.43 13.74
N LEU A 448 -17.31 -17.18 12.52
CA LEU A 448 -17.44 -18.10 11.40
C LEU A 448 -16.78 -19.46 11.70
N LEU A 449 -15.56 -19.45 12.24
CA LEU A 449 -14.87 -20.69 12.65
C LEU A 449 -15.67 -21.45 13.72
N GLY A 450 -16.26 -20.74 14.67
CA GLY A 450 -17.12 -21.34 15.69
C GLY A 450 -18.40 -21.96 15.13
N VAL A 451 -19.03 -21.33 14.14
CA VAL A 451 -20.20 -21.91 13.45
C VAL A 451 -19.82 -23.17 12.67
N ILE A 452 -18.70 -23.14 11.94
CA ILE A 452 -18.17 -24.32 11.21
C ILE A 452 -17.87 -25.45 12.20
N PHE A 453 -17.24 -25.12 13.33
CA PHE A 453 -16.92 -26.05 14.41
C PHE A 453 -18.17 -26.65 15.04
N ALA A 454 -19.17 -25.83 15.39
CA ALA A 454 -20.44 -26.31 15.95
C ALA A 454 -21.18 -27.25 15.00
N PHE A 455 -21.18 -26.91 13.70
CA PHE A 455 -21.75 -27.79 12.69
C PHE A 455 -21.00 -29.13 12.62
N ALA A 456 -19.67 -29.11 12.67
CA ALA A 456 -18.85 -30.34 12.73
C ALA A 456 -19.22 -31.19 13.94
N VAL A 457 -19.33 -30.57 15.12
CA VAL A 457 -19.65 -31.25 16.38
C VAL A 457 -21.04 -31.87 16.36
N VAL A 458 -22.06 -31.14 15.88
CA VAL A 458 -23.45 -31.60 16.01
C VAL A 458 -23.88 -32.53 14.88
N THR A 459 -23.31 -32.36 13.68
CA THR A 459 -23.66 -33.22 12.54
C THR A 459 -22.79 -34.47 12.42
N SER A 460 -21.67 -34.52 13.16
CA SER A 460 -20.61 -35.53 12.97
C SER A 460 -20.19 -35.67 11.50
N SER A 461 -20.26 -34.57 10.76
CA SER A 461 -19.93 -34.51 9.33
C SER A 461 -18.45 -34.17 9.13
N TRP A 462 -17.85 -34.77 8.12
CA TRP A 462 -16.50 -34.46 7.64
C TRP A 462 -16.46 -33.22 6.73
N ILE A 463 -17.61 -32.74 6.24
CA ILE A 463 -17.71 -31.59 5.31
C ILE A 463 -17.13 -30.30 5.92
N PRO A 464 -17.42 -29.92 7.17
CA PRO A 464 -16.77 -28.78 7.83
C PRO A 464 -15.26 -28.91 7.94
N GLY A 465 -14.77 -30.14 8.11
CA GLY A 465 -13.34 -30.45 8.11
C GLY A 465 -12.70 -30.10 6.78
N ILE A 466 -13.34 -30.43 5.66
CA ILE A 466 -12.88 -30.03 4.31
C ILE A 466 -12.88 -28.51 4.16
N LEU A 467 -13.91 -27.83 4.66
CA LEU A 467 -13.97 -26.37 4.59
C LEU A 467 -12.82 -25.74 5.38
N LEU A 468 -12.53 -26.22 6.58
CA LEU A 468 -11.37 -25.75 7.37
C LEU A 468 -10.05 -26.04 6.66
N LEU A 469 -9.87 -27.25 6.12
CA LEU A 469 -8.69 -27.60 5.32
C LEU A 469 -8.54 -26.66 4.12
N ALA A 470 -9.62 -26.36 3.40
CA ALA A 470 -9.60 -25.45 2.27
C ALA A 470 -9.24 -24.01 2.69
N ILE A 471 -9.77 -23.53 3.83
CA ILE A 471 -9.42 -22.21 4.39
C ILE A 471 -7.92 -22.16 4.72
N TYR A 472 -7.39 -23.12 5.46
CA TYR A 472 -5.96 -23.13 5.81
C TYR A 472 -5.05 -23.41 4.60
N ALA A 473 -5.50 -24.19 3.62
CA ALA A 473 -4.81 -24.38 2.34
C ALA A 473 -4.75 -23.07 1.54
N GLY A 474 -5.83 -22.30 1.52
CA GLY A 474 -5.88 -20.97 0.91
C GLY A 474 -4.92 -19.98 1.61
N ILE A 475 -4.97 -19.91 2.94
CA ILE A 475 -4.08 -19.04 3.74
C ILE A 475 -2.60 -19.42 3.53
N SER A 476 -2.31 -20.72 3.45
CA SER A 476 -0.94 -21.22 3.21
C SER A 476 -0.51 -21.17 1.74
N GLY A 477 -1.35 -20.64 0.84
CA GLY A 477 -1.07 -20.51 -0.58
C GLY A 477 0.21 -19.71 -0.88
N GLU A 478 0.50 -18.70 -0.06
CA GLU A 478 1.72 -17.87 -0.11
C GLU A 478 2.97 -18.59 0.40
N GLY A 479 2.82 -19.74 1.07
CA GLY A 479 3.90 -20.51 1.66
C GLY A 479 4.41 -21.65 0.77
N GLY A 480 5.63 -22.10 1.05
CA GLY A 480 6.16 -23.33 0.45
C GLY A 480 5.38 -24.59 0.88
N MET A 481 5.67 -25.73 0.25
CA MET A 481 4.95 -27.01 0.48
C MET A 481 4.83 -27.38 1.98
N GLY A 482 5.88 -27.16 2.77
CA GLY A 482 5.85 -27.43 4.22
C GLY A 482 4.77 -26.64 4.99
N PHE A 483 4.45 -25.42 4.56
CA PHE A 483 3.41 -24.59 5.19
C PHE A 483 2.01 -24.98 4.75
N LYS A 484 1.88 -25.48 3.51
CA LYS A 484 0.63 -26.09 3.04
C LYS A 484 0.31 -27.34 3.85
N ILE A 485 1.33 -28.17 4.11
CA ILE A 485 1.22 -29.33 5.01
C ILE A 485 0.87 -28.89 6.44
N LEU A 486 1.53 -27.86 6.98
CA LEU A 486 1.22 -27.33 8.31
C LEU A 486 -0.23 -26.82 8.39
N GLY A 487 -0.69 -26.07 7.38
CA GLY A 487 -2.08 -25.61 7.30
C GLY A 487 -3.06 -26.76 7.26
N ALA A 488 -2.79 -27.80 6.48
CA ALA A 488 -3.60 -29.02 6.44
C ALA A 488 -3.60 -29.74 7.80
N PHE A 489 -2.45 -29.84 8.47
CA PHE A 489 -2.36 -30.43 9.81
C PHE A 489 -3.18 -29.63 10.84
N VAL A 490 -3.12 -28.30 10.80
CA VAL A 490 -3.93 -27.43 11.66
C VAL A 490 -5.42 -27.62 11.40
N GLY A 491 -5.84 -27.68 10.13
CA GLY A 491 -7.23 -27.98 9.78
C GLY A 491 -7.69 -29.36 10.30
N ALA A 492 -6.85 -30.38 10.17
CA ALA A 492 -7.12 -31.73 10.69
C ALA A 492 -7.15 -31.77 12.23
N LEU A 493 -6.29 -31.00 12.91
CA LEU A 493 -6.30 -30.89 14.37
C LEU A 493 -7.61 -30.30 14.88
N VAL A 494 -8.10 -29.22 14.26
CA VAL A 494 -9.40 -28.61 14.62
C VAL A 494 -10.54 -29.61 14.42
N LEU A 495 -10.50 -30.39 13.33
CA LEU A 495 -11.48 -31.44 13.07
C LEU A 495 -11.43 -32.55 14.13
N GLY A 496 -10.25 -33.05 14.49
CA GLY A 496 -10.09 -34.09 15.51
C GLY A 496 -10.57 -33.62 16.89
N ILE A 497 -10.36 -32.34 17.24
CA ILE A 497 -10.93 -31.75 18.46
C ILE A 497 -12.46 -31.72 18.38
N ALA A 498 -13.05 -31.34 17.23
CA ALA A 498 -14.49 -31.32 17.04
C ALA A 498 -15.10 -32.73 17.20
N GLU A 499 -14.50 -33.75 16.58
CA GLU A 499 -14.95 -35.15 16.66
C GLU A 499 -14.83 -35.72 18.07
N ALA A 500 -13.75 -35.42 18.79
CA ALA A 500 -13.60 -35.84 20.19
C ALA A 500 -14.69 -35.25 21.08
N ILE A 501 -15.03 -33.98 20.87
CA ILE A 501 -16.11 -33.29 21.60
C ILE A 501 -17.48 -33.84 21.20
N ALA A 502 -17.74 -34.04 19.90
CA ALA A 502 -18.96 -34.67 19.39
C ALA A 502 -19.18 -36.04 20.05
N SER A 503 -18.14 -36.87 20.06
CA SER A 503 -18.17 -38.22 20.66
C SER A 503 -18.48 -38.18 22.15
N GLY A 504 -17.97 -37.20 22.89
CA GLY A 504 -18.30 -36.99 24.29
C GLY A 504 -19.73 -36.48 24.52
N LEU A 505 -20.25 -35.64 23.64
CA LEU A 505 -21.61 -35.07 23.71
C LEU A 505 -22.70 -36.07 23.28
N CYS A 506 -22.40 -36.99 22.34
CA CYS A 506 -23.29 -38.04 21.87
C CYS A 506 -23.68 -39.09 22.94
N ILE A 507 -23.10 -39.02 24.15
CA ILE A 507 -23.39 -39.93 25.26
C ILE A 507 -24.69 -39.54 26.02
N SER A 508 -25.37 -38.46 25.66
CA SER A 508 -26.60 -38.02 26.35
C SER A 508 -27.82 -37.89 25.42
N SER A 509 -28.99 -38.30 25.90
CA SER A 509 -30.28 -38.25 25.21
C SER A 509 -30.89 -36.84 25.32
N TRP A 510 -30.57 -35.95 24.38
CA TRP A 510 -31.00 -34.55 24.43
C TRP A 510 -32.43 -34.36 23.87
N ASN A 511 -33.24 -33.56 24.56
CA ASN A 511 -34.43 -32.92 24.00
C ASN A 511 -34.02 -31.72 23.11
N MET A 512 -34.97 -31.08 22.41
CA MET A 512 -34.70 -29.96 21.50
C MET A 512 -33.94 -28.80 22.16
N CYS A 513 -34.28 -28.45 23.41
CA CYS A 513 -33.58 -27.40 24.15
C CYS A 513 -32.13 -27.79 24.41
N GLY A 514 -31.90 -29.05 24.75
CA GLY A 514 -30.60 -29.64 24.92
C GLY A 514 -29.71 -29.54 23.69
N LEU A 515 -30.26 -29.87 22.51
CA LEU A 515 -29.56 -29.74 21.23
C LEU A 515 -29.18 -28.27 20.93
N ILE A 516 -30.06 -27.32 21.25
CA ILE A 516 -29.77 -25.88 21.10
C ILE A 516 -28.63 -25.46 22.03
N PHE A 517 -28.67 -25.86 23.30
CA PHE A 517 -27.59 -25.56 24.25
C PHE A 517 -26.26 -26.18 23.83
N ALA A 518 -26.26 -27.42 23.33
CA ALA A 518 -25.07 -28.07 22.80
C ALA A 518 -24.53 -27.33 21.56
N TRP A 519 -25.41 -26.90 20.64
CA TRP A 519 -25.03 -26.08 19.49
C TRP A 519 -24.39 -24.76 19.89
N VAL A 520 -25.02 -24.01 20.79
CA VAL A 520 -24.52 -22.71 21.26
C VAL A 520 -23.21 -22.90 22.03
N GLY A 521 -23.11 -23.91 22.90
CA GLY A 521 -21.89 -24.23 23.62
C GLY A 521 -20.73 -24.61 22.70
N ALA A 522 -20.99 -25.48 21.72
CA ALA A 522 -20.00 -25.87 20.71
C ALA A 522 -19.58 -24.67 19.85
N ALA A 523 -20.50 -23.77 19.50
CA ALA A 523 -20.18 -22.56 18.75
C ALA A 523 -19.28 -21.63 19.56
N LEU A 524 -19.63 -21.33 20.82
CA LEU A 524 -18.82 -20.48 21.70
C LEU A 524 -17.42 -21.08 21.93
N LEU A 525 -17.34 -22.39 22.14
CA LEU A 525 -16.06 -23.08 22.28
C LEU A 525 -15.26 -23.02 20.98
N GLY A 526 -15.91 -23.25 19.84
CA GLY A 526 -15.29 -23.16 18.52
C GLY A 526 -14.79 -21.75 18.18
N ILE A 527 -15.47 -20.70 18.64
CA ILE A 527 -15.00 -19.30 18.52
C ILE A 527 -13.65 -19.15 19.22
N VAL A 528 -13.55 -19.61 20.47
CA VAL A 528 -12.33 -19.50 21.27
C VAL A 528 -11.22 -20.38 20.73
N ILE A 529 -11.50 -21.67 20.51
CA ILE A 529 -10.53 -22.65 20.01
C ILE A 529 -10.06 -22.27 18.60
N GLY A 530 -11.00 -22.01 17.68
CA GLY A 530 -10.70 -21.66 16.29
C GLY A 530 -9.91 -20.36 16.19
N GLY A 531 -10.32 -19.31 16.92
CA GLY A 531 -9.60 -18.04 16.95
C GLY A 531 -8.18 -18.17 17.52
N LEU A 532 -7.99 -18.89 18.64
CA LEU A 532 -6.67 -19.10 19.24
C LEU A 532 -5.76 -19.95 18.36
N ILE A 533 -6.25 -21.07 17.81
CA ILE A 533 -5.48 -21.94 16.92
C ILE A 533 -5.03 -21.16 15.67
N THR A 534 -5.95 -20.39 15.06
CA THR A 534 -5.61 -19.57 13.89
C THR A 534 -4.58 -18.50 14.25
N GLY A 535 -4.75 -17.81 15.39
CA GLY A 535 -3.80 -16.80 15.86
C GLY A 535 -2.41 -17.37 16.15
N ILE A 536 -2.33 -18.56 16.76
CA ILE A 536 -1.09 -19.29 17.01
C ILE A 536 -0.46 -19.75 15.69
N TYR A 537 -1.26 -20.22 14.73
CA TYR A 537 -0.78 -20.59 13.40
C TYR A 537 -0.08 -19.41 12.71
N PHE A 538 -0.71 -18.24 12.68
CA PHE A 538 -0.07 -17.03 12.13
C PHE A 538 1.18 -16.62 12.88
N TRP A 539 1.15 -16.70 14.22
CA TRP A 539 2.32 -16.45 15.06
C TRP A 539 3.51 -17.34 14.66
N ILE A 540 3.30 -18.66 14.53
CA ILE A 540 4.31 -19.66 14.17
C ILE A 540 4.88 -19.41 12.77
N CYS A 541 4.00 -19.15 11.79
CA CYS A 541 4.39 -18.91 10.40
C CYS A 541 5.21 -17.61 10.26
N SER A 542 4.73 -16.53 10.86
CA SER A 542 5.40 -15.23 10.79
C SER A 542 6.72 -15.23 11.55
N ALA A 543 6.79 -15.87 12.72
CA ALA A 543 8.04 -16.00 13.49
C ALA A 543 9.16 -16.69 12.68
N ARG A 544 8.80 -17.55 11.73
CA ARG A 544 9.71 -18.23 10.79
C ARG A 544 9.96 -17.46 9.49
N GLY A 545 9.38 -16.27 9.35
CA GLY A 545 9.57 -15.37 8.22
C GLY A 545 8.68 -15.63 7.01
N TYR A 546 7.56 -16.34 7.18
CA TYR A 546 6.59 -16.66 6.12
C TYR A 546 5.29 -15.89 6.27
N LEU A 547 4.41 -16.00 5.26
CA LEU A 547 3.11 -15.34 5.18
C LEU A 547 3.22 -13.81 5.32
N PRO A 548 4.05 -13.12 4.51
CA PRO A 548 4.32 -11.69 4.67
C PRO A 548 3.05 -10.84 4.74
N ASN A 549 2.07 -11.10 3.86
CA ASN A 549 0.83 -10.33 3.80
C ASN A 549 -0.15 -10.75 4.88
N ASN A 550 -0.35 -12.07 5.04
CA ASN A 550 -1.33 -12.61 5.98
C ASN A 550 -0.94 -12.44 7.46
N ALA A 551 0.37 -12.41 7.77
CA ALA A 551 0.86 -12.43 9.14
C ALA A 551 0.49 -11.18 9.98
N PHE A 552 0.26 -10.04 9.32
CA PHE A 552 -0.05 -8.78 10.03
C PHE A 552 -1.38 -8.18 9.63
N SER A 553 -2.01 -8.61 8.53
CA SER A 553 -3.35 -8.12 8.14
C SER A 553 -4.42 -8.50 9.16
N HIS A 554 -4.30 -9.66 9.83
CA HIS A 554 -5.18 -10.01 10.96
C HIS A 554 -4.89 -9.18 12.23
N LEU A 555 -3.67 -8.64 12.39
CA LEU A 555 -3.30 -7.79 13.52
C LEU A 555 -3.88 -6.39 13.38
N GLY A 556 -3.98 -5.89 12.13
CA GLY A 556 -4.41 -4.53 11.82
C GLY A 556 -3.56 -3.48 12.52
N HIS A 557 -2.24 -3.68 12.62
CA HIS A 557 -1.41 -2.81 13.44
C HIS A 557 -1.14 -1.46 12.76
N GLU A 558 -1.75 -0.40 13.29
CA GLU A 558 -1.63 0.96 12.77
C GLU A 558 -0.30 1.68 13.11
N GLY A 559 0.57 1.08 13.93
CA GLY A 559 1.85 1.69 14.29
C GLY A 559 2.86 1.76 13.15
N TYR A 560 4.00 2.40 13.42
CA TYR A 560 5.16 2.51 12.52
C TYR A 560 4.81 3.10 11.15
N LYS A 561 4.19 4.28 11.16
CA LYS A 561 3.80 5.01 9.96
C LYS A 561 4.88 5.97 9.55
N SER A 562 4.97 6.21 8.24
CA SER A 562 5.99 7.08 7.68
C SER A 562 5.65 7.58 6.29
N PHE A 563 6.27 8.69 5.90
CA PHE A 563 6.33 9.18 4.53
C PHE A 563 7.75 9.67 4.23
N LEU A 564 8.05 9.88 2.95
CA LEU A 564 9.35 10.41 2.52
C LEU A 564 9.20 11.86 2.10
N ARG A 565 10.11 12.70 2.57
CA ARG A 565 10.29 14.06 2.09
C ARG A 565 11.64 14.16 1.41
N PHE A 566 11.64 14.66 0.19
CA PHE A 566 12.82 14.81 -0.64
C PHE A 566 13.15 16.28 -0.84
N ARG A 567 14.45 16.54 -1.04
CA ARG A 567 15.00 17.85 -1.35
C ARG A 567 16.02 17.70 -2.46
N ILE A 568 15.84 18.42 -3.56
CA ILE A 568 16.87 18.63 -4.57
C ILE A 568 17.56 19.94 -4.19
N ASP A 569 18.83 19.87 -3.81
CA ASP A 569 19.61 21.07 -3.50
C ASP A 569 20.04 21.82 -4.77
N ARG A 570 20.65 22.98 -4.58
CA ARG A 570 21.16 23.86 -5.65
C ARG A 570 22.20 23.18 -6.53
N GLU A 571 22.99 22.27 -5.96
CA GLU A 571 23.98 21.47 -6.68
C GLU A 571 23.34 20.31 -7.47
N GLY A 572 22.06 20.04 -7.26
CA GLY A 572 21.30 18.99 -7.92
C GLY A 572 21.39 17.62 -7.25
N ASN A 573 21.88 17.54 -6.00
CA ASN A 573 21.86 16.32 -5.22
C ASN A 573 20.46 16.07 -4.65
N LEU A 574 20.01 14.82 -4.67
CA LEU A 574 18.74 14.41 -4.09
C LEU A 574 18.95 13.93 -2.65
N HIS A 575 18.45 14.67 -1.69
CA HIS A 575 18.37 14.28 -0.29
C HIS A 575 17.01 13.66 -0.02
N GLY A 576 16.96 12.60 0.77
CA GLY A 576 15.72 11.97 1.22
C GLY A 576 15.68 11.84 2.74
N TYR A 577 14.54 12.19 3.34
CA TYR A 577 14.29 12.15 4.77
C TYR A 577 13.05 11.30 5.05
N LEU A 578 13.22 10.20 5.78
CA LEU A 578 12.12 9.37 6.23
C LEU A 578 11.55 9.95 7.52
N TRP A 579 10.37 10.55 7.43
CA TRP A 579 9.61 11.00 8.60
C TRP A 579 8.72 9.87 9.08
N GLY A 580 8.87 9.45 10.34
CA GLY A 580 8.10 8.33 10.88
C GLY A 580 7.72 8.48 12.35
N THR A 581 6.63 7.81 12.72
CA THR A 581 6.15 7.68 14.09
C THR A 581 5.91 6.22 14.45
N ASN A 582 6.33 5.80 15.65
CA ASN A 582 6.11 4.43 16.12
C ASN A 582 4.64 4.20 16.52
N HIS A 583 3.94 5.28 16.89
CA HIS A 583 2.59 5.26 17.45
C HIS A 583 1.66 6.21 16.71
N VAL A 584 0.43 5.75 16.50
CA VAL A 584 -0.66 6.54 15.95
C VAL A 584 -1.67 6.83 17.08
N PRO A 585 -2.18 8.07 17.21
CA PRO A 585 -3.18 8.41 18.21
C PRO A 585 -4.47 7.63 17.99
N SER A 586 -4.98 6.99 19.04
CA SER A 586 -6.21 6.19 18.99
C SER A 586 -7.48 7.02 19.21
N PHE A 587 -7.36 8.27 19.70
CA PHE A 587 -8.50 9.14 19.99
C PHE A 587 -8.25 10.56 19.54
N TRP A 588 -9.29 11.12 18.92
CA TRP A 588 -9.25 12.45 18.30
C TRP A 588 -10.44 13.27 18.79
N VAL A 589 -10.20 14.53 19.14
CA VAL A 589 -11.23 15.49 19.54
C VAL A 589 -11.27 16.63 18.54
N LYS A 590 -12.44 17.27 18.41
CA LYS A 590 -12.58 18.40 17.50
C LYS A 590 -11.63 19.52 17.95
N ASN A 591 -10.92 20.11 17.00
CA ASN A 591 -9.99 21.19 17.29
C ASN A 591 -10.77 22.41 17.84
N PRO A 592 -10.51 22.83 19.09
CA PRO A 592 -11.21 23.97 19.68
C PRO A 592 -10.60 25.31 19.26
N ALA A 593 -9.35 25.32 18.76
CA ALA A 593 -8.58 26.52 18.49
C ALA A 593 -8.71 27.02 17.05
N ALA A 594 -9.13 26.17 16.13
CA ALA A 594 -9.29 26.49 14.71
C ALA A 594 -10.26 25.51 14.04
N ASP A 595 -10.81 25.90 12.88
CA ASP A 595 -11.58 24.99 12.04
C ASP A 595 -10.71 23.88 11.44
N TYR A 596 -9.41 24.11 11.31
CA TYR A 596 -8.47 23.18 10.71
C TYR A 596 -7.14 23.11 11.51
N PRO A 597 -6.49 21.93 11.57
CA PRO A 597 -7.04 20.62 11.21
C PRO A 597 -8.30 20.34 12.04
N LEU A 598 -9.29 19.65 11.46
CA LEU A 598 -10.60 19.45 12.11
C LEU A 598 -10.48 18.68 13.42
N TRP A 599 -9.50 17.78 13.50
CA TRP A 599 -9.30 16.87 14.62
C TRP A 599 -7.87 16.97 15.14
N VAL A 600 -7.75 16.97 16.46
CA VAL A 600 -6.46 16.95 17.17
C VAL A 600 -6.44 15.80 18.16
N GLU A 601 -5.25 15.35 18.53
CA GLU A 601 -5.06 14.28 19.50
C GLU A 601 -5.73 14.64 20.84
N ALA A 602 -6.46 13.71 21.41
CA ALA A 602 -7.04 13.92 22.73
C ALA A 602 -5.94 13.92 23.81
N ASP A 603 -6.06 14.76 24.85
CA ASP A 603 -4.99 14.92 25.86
C ASP A 603 -4.59 13.64 26.60
N HIS A 604 -5.49 12.68 26.67
CA HIS A 604 -5.32 11.42 27.38
C HIS A 604 -4.73 10.30 26.52
N CYS A 605 -4.62 10.47 25.19
CA CYS A 605 -4.08 9.45 24.32
C CYS A 605 -2.57 9.67 24.14
N VAL A 606 -1.86 8.58 23.82
CA VAL A 606 -0.46 8.68 23.41
C VAL A 606 -0.42 9.46 22.10
N LYS A 607 0.26 10.61 22.11
CA LYS A 607 0.43 11.46 20.91
C LYS A 607 1.40 10.78 19.95
N ALA A 608 1.27 11.10 18.65
CA ALA A 608 2.25 10.68 17.67
C ALA A 608 3.59 11.35 17.99
N ASP A 609 4.68 10.59 17.90
CA ASP A 609 6.02 11.13 18.04
C ASP A 609 6.76 11.02 16.70
N TRP A 610 6.73 12.10 15.94
CA TRP A 610 7.29 12.17 14.61
C TRP A 610 8.75 12.59 14.65
N GLU A 611 9.60 11.78 14.05
CA GLU A 611 11.03 12.07 13.91
C GLU A 611 11.56 11.52 12.59
N ILE A 612 12.72 12.04 12.20
CA ILE A 612 13.48 11.54 11.07
C ILE A 612 14.11 10.21 11.49
N LYS A 613 13.60 9.13 10.90
CA LYS A 613 14.04 7.76 11.14
C LYS A 613 15.22 7.37 10.25
N ASP A 614 15.34 8.00 9.10
CA ASP A 614 16.40 7.75 8.13
C ASP A 614 16.69 8.97 7.27
N THR A 615 17.91 9.08 6.77
CA THR A 615 18.33 10.13 5.83
C THR A 615 19.37 9.59 4.85
N PHE A 616 19.33 10.08 3.61
CA PHE A 616 20.30 9.72 2.56
C PHE A 616 20.48 10.84 1.54
N ILE A 617 21.57 10.76 0.76
CA ILE A 617 21.89 11.71 -0.31
C ILE A 617 22.33 10.93 -1.54
N LEU A 618 21.74 11.20 -2.70
CA LEU A 618 22.23 10.76 -4.01
C LEU A 618 22.89 11.96 -4.69
N ARG A 619 24.23 11.92 -4.79
CA ARG A 619 24.99 13.02 -5.38
C ARG A 619 24.92 12.97 -6.90
N LYS A 620 24.78 14.12 -7.55
CA LYS A 620 24.69 14.21 -9.01
C LYS A 620 25.97 13.72 -9.68
#